data_AF-A0A1H8J987-F1
#
_entry.id   AF-A0A1H8J987-F1
#
_cell.length_a   1.000
_cell.length_b   1.000
_cell.length_c   1.000
_cell.angle_alpha   90.00
_cell.angle_beta   90.00
_cell.angle_gamma   90.00
#
_symmetry.space_group_name_H-M   'P 1'
#
loop_
_entity.id
_entity.type
_entity.pdbx_description
1 polymer ?
#
loop_
_entity_poly.entity_id
_entity_poly.type
_entity_poly.pdbx_seq_one_letter_code
_entity_poly.pdbx_strand_id
1 'polypeptide(L)'
;MPKYGGTLYTLWPDQKEGQFCGVFVYKDHVQLAFSHGTALLNPAGVLTGTGKLRCRINFARLDGVSEDAVGAVVAAAVAFSAGQTR
;
A
#
# COMPACT_ATOMS: atom_id res chain seq x y z
N MET A 1 -3.43 -10.24 -20.17
CA MET A 1 -2.60 -9.02 -20.10
C MET A 1 -2.17 -8.81 -18.66
N PRO A 2 -0.86 -8.73 -18.36
CA PRO A 2 -0.43 -8.38 -17.01
C PRO A 2 -0.91 -6.95 -16.74
N LYS A 3 -1.86 -6.78 -15.83
CA LYS A 3 -2.29 -5.47 -15.39
C LYS A 3 -1.15 -4.86 -14.56
N TYR A 4 -0.48 -3.87 -15.13
CA TYR A 4 0.40 -2.89 -14.44
C TYR A 4 1.70 -3.40 -13.79
N GLY A 5 2.10 -4.66 -13.99
CA GLY A 5 3.49 -5.11 -13.74
C GLY A 5 4.01 -4.97 -12.31
N GLY A 6 3.13 -4.87 -11.30
CA GLY A 6 3.50 -4.73 -9.89
C GLY A 6 3.36 -6.02 -9.09
N THR A 7 4.03 -6.06 -7.93
CA THR A 7 3.88 -7.13 -6.94
C THR A 7 2.74 -6.79 -6.00
N LEU A 8 1.70 -7.62 -5.98
CA LEU A 8 0.55 -7.45 -5.10
C LEU A 8 0.70 -8.33 -3.85
N TYR A 9 0.25 -7.80 -2.71
CA TYR A 9 0.22 -8.52 -1.43
C TYR A 9 -1.21 -8.66 -0.93
N THR A 10 -1.56 -9.87 -0.51
CA THR A 10 -2.90 -10.24 -0.03
C THR A 10 -2.77 -11.13 1.20
N LEU A 11 -3.72 -11.03 2.12
CA LEU A 11 -3.87 -11.98 3.23
C LEU A 11 -4.65 -13.23 2.80
N TRP A 12 -5.39 -13.16 1.69
CA TRP A 12 -6.21 -14.24 1.15
C TRP A 12 -5.90 -14.46 -0.33
N PRO A 13 -4.96 -15.37 -0.67
CA PRO A 13 -4.56 -15.61 -2.05
C PRO A 13 -5.70 -16.18 -2.91
N ASP A 14 -6.65 -16.89 -2.29
CA ASP A 14 -7.80 -17.47 -2.99
C ASP A 14 -8.91 -16.45 -3.31
N GLN A 15 -8.80 -15.22 -2.80
CA GLN A 15 -9.76 -14.15 -3.07
C GLN A 15 -9.30 -13.26 -4.22
N LYS A 16 -10.20 -13.07 -5.20
CA LYS A 16 -9.94 -12.26 -6.40
C LYS A 16 -9.58 -10.80 -6.09
N GLU A 17 -10.14 -10.21 -5.03
CA GLU A 17 -9.98 -8.80 -4.65
C GLU A 17 -9.49 -8.64 -3.19
N GLY A 18 -8.64 -9.55 -2.71
CA GLY A 18 -8.12 -9.56 -1.33
C GLY A 18 -6.86 -8.72 -1.09
N GLN A 19 -6.37 -7.98 -2.10
CA GLN A 19 -5.07 -7.31 -2.00
C GLN A 19 -5.15 -6.07 -1.11
N PHE A 20 -4.32 -6.01 -0.08
CA PHE A 20 -4.26 -4.87 0.84
C PHE A 20 -3.26 -3.81 0.37
N CYS A 21 -2.18 -4.22 -0.30
CA CYS A 21 -1.23 -3.31 -0.92
C CYS A 21 -0.55 -3.89 -2.17
N GLY A 22 0.19 -3.05 -2.88
CA GLY A 22 1.01 -3.45 -4.01
C GLY A 22 2.21 -2.52 -4.23
N VAL A 23 3.29 -3.08 -4.76
CA VAL A 23 4.51 -2.38 -5.15
C VAL A 23 4.57 -2.29 -6.67
N PHE A 24 4.68 -1.08 -7.19
CA PHE A 24 4.69 -0.78 -8.62
C PHE A 24 5.95 -0.01 -8.98
N VAL A 25 6.68 -0.47 -10.00
CA VAL A 25 7.89 0.19 -10.48
C VAL A 25 7.52 1.11 -11.64
N TYR A 26 7.83 2.40 -11.48
CA TYR A 26 7.75 3.41 -12.54
C TYR A 26 9.16 3.82 -12.96
N LYS A 27 9.25 4.54 -14.08
CA LYS A 27 10.54 5.01 -14.64
C LYS A 27 11.40 5.76 -13.62
N ASP A 28 10.78 6.62 -12.81
CA ASP A 28 11.49 7.57 -11.93
C ASP A 28 11.26 7.31 -10.43
N HIS A 29 10.38 6.37 -10.07
CA HIS A 29 10.08 6.07 -8.67
C HIS A 29 9.47 4.66 -8.50
N VAL A 30 9.52 4.16 -7.28
CA VAL A 30 8.73 3.00 -6.84
C VAL A 30 7.54 3.49 -6.04
N GLN A 31 6.37 2.92 -6.27
CA GLN A 31 5.14 3.25 -5.55
C GLN A 31 4.71 2.06 -4.69
N LEU A 32 4.48 2.32 -3.41
CA LEU A 32 3.73 1.43 -2.53
C LEU A 32 2.31 1.97 -2.43
N ALA A 33 1.34 1.25 -2.98
CA ALA A 33 -0.06 1.65 -3.01
C ALA A 33 -0.91 0.79 -2.08
N PHE A 34 -1.88 1.41 -1.39
CA PHE A 34 -2.80 0.74 -0.47
C PHE A 34 -4.24 0.85 -0.97
N SER A 35 -4.97 -0.27 -0.95
CA SER A 35 -6.34 -0.34 -1.46
C SER A 35 -7.32 0.53 -0.67
N HIS A 36 -7.09 0.66 0.65
CA HIS A 36 -7.90 1.43 1.60
C HIS A 36 -7.06 2.46 2.37
N GLY A 37 -6.06 3.05 1.71
CA GLY A 37 -5.09 3.93 2.35
C GLY A 37 -5.66 5.13 3.12
N THR A 38 -6.88 5.59 2.81
CA THR A 38 -7.54 6.69 3.54
C THR A 38 -8.10 6.26 4.91
N ALA A 39 -8.30 4.96 5.13
CA ALA A 39 -8.78 4.40 6.39
C ALA A 39 -7.65 3.93 7.31
N LEU A 40 -6.40 4.02 6.84
CA LEU A 40 -5.23 3.57 7.60
C LEU A 40 -4.76 4.66 8.55
N LEU A 41 -4.34 4.25 9.75
CA LEU A 41 -3.57 5.11 10.63
C LEU A 41 -2.26 5.50 9.93
N ASN A 42 -2.01 6.81 9.84
CA ASN A 42 -0.85 7.38 9.16
C ASN A 42 -0.11 8.37 10.09
N PRO A 43 0.41 7.90 11.24
CA PRO A 43 1.01 8.78 12.25
C PRO A 43 2.23 9.54 11.71
N ALA A 44 2.95 8.96 10.74
CA ALA A 44 4.11 9.58 10.11
C ALA A 44 3.76 10.53 8.95
N GLY A 45 2.48 10.62 8.55
CA GLY A 45 2.08 11.53 7.46
C GLY A 45 2.60 11.15 6.07
N VAL A 46 3.15 9.95 5.89
CA VAL A 46 3.87 9.53 4.66
C VAL A 46 2.95 9.16 3.49
N LEU A 47 1.69 8.84 3.78
CA LEU A 47 0.69 8.56 2.76
C LEU A 47 0.28 9.81 1.99
N THR A 48 0.35 9.72 0.67
CA THR A 48 -0.09 10.75 -0.28
C THR A 48 -1.21 10.22 -1.19
N GLY A 49 -2.15 11.08 -1.57
CA GLY A 49 -3.29 10.71 -2.43
C GLY A 49 -4.49 11.63 -2.23
N THR A 50 -5.24 11.89 -3.31
CA THR A 50 -6.33 12.88 -3.36
C THR A 50 -7.71 12.28 -3.64
N GLY A 51 -7.94 11.00 -3.31
CA GLY A 51 -9.19 10.29 -3.66
C GLY A 51 -9.82 9.49 -2.52
N LYS A 52 -11.08 9.09 -2.69
CA LYS A 52 -11.96 8.47 -1.67
C LYS A 52 -11.48 7.14 -1.06
N LEU A 53 -10.44 6.46 -1.56
CA LEU A 53 -10.05 5.11 -1.08
C LEU A 53 -8.54 4.80 -1.07
N ARG A 54 -7.76 5.27 -2.05
CA ARG A 54 -6.36 4.81 -2.22
C ARG A 54 -5.36 5.88 -1.82
N CYS A 55 -4.48 5.54 -0.88
CA CYS A 55 -3.27 6.31 -0.58
C CYS A 55 -2.03 5.52 -0.97
N ARG A 56 -0.93 6.24 -1.18
CA ARG A 56 0.33 5.68 -1.67
C ARG A 56 1.54 6.38 -1.06
N ILE A 57 2.67 5.70 -1.10
CA ILE A 57 4.00 6.27 -0.83
C ILE A 57 4.81 6.14 -2.11
N ASN A 58 5.46 7.23 -2.54
CA ASN A 58 6.35 7.22 -3.69
C ASN A 58 7.80 7.37 -3.20
N PHE A 59 8.65 6.44 -3.59
CA PHE A 59 10.08 6.45 -3.31
C PHE A 59 10.84 6.77 -4.58
N ALA A 60 11.38 7.99 -4.68
CA ALA A 60 12.26 8.38 -5.78
C ALA A 60 13.71 7.90 -5.57
N ARG A 61 14.08 7.62 -4.32
CA ARG A 61 15.42 7.24 -3.89
C ARG A 61 15.37 6.31 -2.68
N LEU A 62 16.43 5.54 -2.48
CA LEU A 62 16.54 4.55 -1.40
C LEU A 62 16.60 5.21 -0.01
N ASP A 63 17.27 6.34 0.11
CA ASP A 63 17.38 7.14 1.35
C ASP A 63 16.03 7.71 1.83
N GLY A 64 15.05 7.80 0.93
CA GLY A 64 13.67 8.17 1.26
C GLY A 64 12.84 7.04 1.87
N VAL A 65 13.38 5.82 1.97
CA VAL A 65 12.69 4.67 2.55
C VAL A 65 12.94 4.63 4.05
N SER A 66 11.93 5.02 4.83
CA SER A 66 11.93 4.80 6.28
C SER A 66 11.27 3.46 6.60
N GLU A 67 12.06 2.49 7.07
CA GLU A 67 11.56 1.15 7.44
C GLU A 67 10.48 1.22 8.51
N ASP A 68 10.67 2.06 9.54
CA ASP A 68 9.69 2.24 10.62
C ASP A 68 8.37 2.80 10.10
N ALA A 69 8.41 3.86 9.29
CA ALA A 69 7.19 4.50 8.77
C ALA A 69 6.46 3.57 7.79
N VAL A 70 7.20 2.89 6.92
CA VAL A 70 6.63 1.91 5.97
C VAL A 70 6.04 0.73 6.72
N GLY A 71 6.77 0.16 7.69
CA GLY A 71 6.33 -0.95 8.51
C GLY A 71 5.04 -0.64 9.27
N ALA A 72 4.95 0.55 9.87
CA ALA A 72 3.74 0.99 10.58
C ALA A 72 2.51 1.05 9.66
N VAL A 73 2.65 1.60 8.45
CA VAL A 73 1.53 1.69 7.50
C VAL A 73 1.16 0.32 6.94
N VAL A 74 2.14 -0.55 6.67
CA VAL A 74 1.87 -1.94 6.25
C VAL A 74 1.15 -2.71 7.34
N ALA A 75 1.57 -2.60 8.60
CA ALA A 75 0.90 -3.23 9.72
C ALA A 75 -0.55 -2.72 9.89
N ALA A 76 -0.76 -1.40 9.73
CA ALA A 76 -2.10 -0.82 9.73
C ALA A 76 -2.97 -1.35 8.59
N ALA A 77 -2.40 -1.51 7.38
CA ALA A 77 -3.11 -2.09 6.23
C ALA A 77 -3.51 -3.54 6.48
N VAL A 78 -2.60 -4.35 7.04
CA VAL A 78 -2.86 -5.75 7.41
C VAL A 78 -3.97 -5.84 8.44
N ALA A 79 -3.88 -5.05 9.52
CA ALA A 79 -4.90 -5.04 10.57
C ALA A 79 -6.26 -4.59 10.05
N PHE A 80 -6.30 -3.54 9.22
CA PHE A 80 -7.53 -3.05 8.59
C PHE A 80 -8.15 -4.11 7.69
N SER A 81 -7.35 -4.74 6.82
CA SER A 81 -7.83 -5.82 5.97
C SER A 81 -8.33 -7.00 6.80
N ALA A 82 -7.60 -7.46 7.81
CA ALA A 82 -8.00 -8.57 8.67
C ALA A 82 -9.28 -8.30 9.46
N GLY A 83 -9.52 -7.04 9.85
CA GLY A 83 -10.71 -6.60 10.58
C GLY A 83 -11.91 -6.29 9.69
N GLN A 84 -11.76 -6.24 8.37
CA GLN A 84 -12.90 -6.23 7.46
C GLN A 84 -13.56 -7.62 7.51
N THR A 85 -14.57 -7.75 8.38
CA THR A 85 -15.48 -8.89 8.38
C THR A 85 -16.00 -9.09 6.96
N ARG A 86 -15.82 -10.31 6.44
CA ARG A 86 -16.31 -10.74 5.13
C ARG A 86 -17.81 -10.58 4.99
#